data_AF-A0A3E2GUU0-F1
#
_entry.id   AF-A0A3E2GUU0-F1
#
_cell.length_a   1.000
_cell.length_b   1.000
_cell.length_c   1.000
_cell.angle_alpha   90.00
_cell.angle_beta   90.00
_cell.angle_gamma   90.00
#
_symmetry.space_group_name_H-M   'P 1'
#
loop_
_entity.id
_entity.type
_entity.pdbx_description
1 polymer ?
#
loop_
_entity_poly.entity_id
_entity_poly.type
_entity_poly.pdbx_seq_one_letter_code
_entity_poly.pdbx_strand_id
1 'polypeptide(L)'
;MASETAYTRASRPTLGNGTRSRSYVQEHQQYRPPQSDGHVQGIDSIVEDLRSKSISPSKNIERYNGVPSPNKQPKIIDSGLSHTLSHANCQPPPGATSERIVATLMYRSKSPRISVTDYLPDTPPSPTLAASTSTSDVLPPNLAPVRTLSNFPLEPPPPDPEPLDHLYGSYISPICITSFLHLIDSLPSKPFSGTLTSSHRCLDNPEHPLVVEVTFSPIPDPDYLTISDLRKHELLYRFEREWNVDVILQADTVLRRYPRLVVFDMDSTLIEQEVIDLIAASIGVEDKVSAITARAMNGELDFSASLRARAQLLEGVDADIFTKLRSVIRPTKGAREVIRALKRIGCKTAVLSGGFIPLTQWYADSLGIDYAFANTLAADEKTQKLTGDVVGTIVNAERKRDLLLEIARKENVALEQVLAVGDGANDLLMMGAAGLGVAFNAKPVVQMQAAARLNGESLLDLLHILGLTAEEIDILTQ
;
A
#
# COMPACT_ATOMS: atom_id res chain seq x y z
N MET A 1 -43.12 -63.23 45.47
CA MET A 1 -43.19 -63.58 44.04
C MET A 1 -42.97 -62.29 43.25
N ALA A 2 -41.78 -61.73 43.06
CA ALA A 2 -40.41 -62.22 42.83
C ALA A 2 -40.22 -62.96 41.49
N SER A 3 -39.73 -62.22 40.49
CA SER A 3 -38.86 -62.63 39.36
C SER A 3 -38.53 -61.36 38.53
N GLU A 4 -37.49 -60.60 38.84
CA GLU A 4 -36.10 -60.75 38.36
C GLU A 4 -35.95 -60.91 36.84
N THR A 5 -35.56 -59.82 36.17
CA THR A 5 -34.74 -59.86 34.95
C THR A 5 -33.57 -58.90 35.13
N ALA A 6 -32.39 -59.49 35.31
CA ALA A 6 -31.13 -58.80 35.53
C ALA A 6 -30.52 -58.35 34.20
N TYR A 7 -30.17 -57.07 34.09
CA TYR A 7 -29.22 -56.58 33.08
C TYR A 7 -27.89 -56.28 33.78
N THR A 8 -26.92 -57.16 33.54
CA THR A 8 -25.57 -57.12 34.10
C THR A 8 -24.73 -56.07 33.40
N ARG A 9 -24.15 -55.15 34.18
CA ARG A 9 -23.10 -54.19 33.78
C ARG A 9 -21.88 -54.93 33.22
N ALA A 10 -21.45 -54.59 32.01
CA ALA A 10 -20.14 -54.98 31.50
C ALA A 10 -19.05 -54.03 32.01
N SER A 11 -17.97 -54.65 32.49
CA SER A 11 -16.83 -54.10 33.23
C SER A 11 -15.88 -53.28 32.36
N ARG A 12 -15.24 -52.28 32.97
CA ARG A 12 -14.10 -51.51 32.44
C ARG A 12 -12.96 -52.47 32.01
N PRO A 13 -12.40 -52.36 30.78
CA PRO A 13 -11.28 -53.20 30.38
C PRO A 13 -9.99 -52.77 31.11
N THR A 14 -9.34 -53.73 31.76
CA THR A 14 -8.01 -53.63 32.34
C THR A 14 -6.97 -54.20 31.37
N LEU A 15 -5.82 -53.53 31.25
CA LEU A 15 -4.72 -53.91 30.37
C LEU A 15 -3.96 -55.13 30.92
N GLY A 16 -4.04 -56.26 30.20
CA GLY A 16 -3.21 -57.44 30.39
C GLY A 16 -1.93 -57.35 29.54
N ASN A 17 -0.78 -57.54 30.18
CA ASN A 17 0.53 -57.57 29.55
C ASN A 17 0.68 -58.80 28.64
N GLY A 18 0.82 -58.59 27.33
CA GLY A 18 1.22 -59.68 26.44
C GLY A 18 1.03 -59.44 24.95
N THR A 19 1.70 -58.44 24.37
CA THR A 19 2.43 -58.47 23.08
C THR A 19 2.74 -57.04 22.62
N ARG A 20 4.03 -56.73 22.52
CA ARG A 20 4.53 -55.43 22.08
C ARG A 20 4.42 -55.33 20.54
N SER A 21 3.58 -54.43 20.03
CA SER A 21 3.74 -53.86 18.69
C SER A 21 4.34 -52.47 18.81
N ARG A 22 5.58 -52.34 18.33
CA ARG A 22 6.29 -51.07 18.15
C ARG A 22 6.15 -50.59 16.71
N SER A 23 6.04 -49.27 16.60
CA SER A 23 6.54 -48.36 15.55
C SER A 23 5.87 -48.32 14.17
N TYR A 24 4.95 -47.37 14.04
CA TYR A 24 4.88 -46.15 13.18
C TYR A 24 6.01 -45.83 12.15
N VAL A 25 6.90 -46.74 11.77
CA VAL A 25 7.98 -46.49 10.79
C VAL A 25 7.85 -47.36 9.53
N GLN A 26 6.77 -48.13 9.39
CA GLN A 26 6.60 -49.12 8.31
C GLN A 26 5.47 -48.82 7.32
N GLU A 27 4.78 -47.69 7.44
CA GLU A 27 3.73 -47.28 6.48
C GLU A 27 4.29 -46.49 5.29
N HIS A 28 5.61 -46.24 5.24
CA HIS A 28 6.29 -45.46 4.20
C HIS A 28 7.23 -46.26 3.28
N GLN A 29 7.02 -47.57 3.08
CA GLN A 29 7.77 -48.30 2.05
C GLN A 29 6.95 -49.43 1.43
N GLN A 30 6.42 -49.20 0.22
CA GLN A 30 6.20 -50.27 -0.77
C GLN A 30 6.20 -49.70 -2.19
N TYR A 31 7.41 -49.42 -2.67
CA TYR A 31 7.74 -49.45 -4.09
C TYR A 31 7.63 -50.91 -4.56
N ARG A 32 6.77 -51.18 -5.55
CA ARG A 32 6.65 -52.51 -6.18
C ARG A 32 7.64 -52.55 -7.36
N PRO A 33 8.61 -53.47 -7.41
CA PRO A 33 9.50 -53.56 -8.56
C PRO A 33 8.74 -54.16 -9.75
N PRO A 34 8.91 -53.66 -10.99
CA PRO A 34 8.45 -54.38 -12.16
C PRO A 34 9.31 -55.64 -12.36
N GLN A 35 8.64 -56.75 -12.64
CA GLN A 35 9.25 -58.03 -12.99
C GLN A 35 10.06 -57.89 -14.29
N SER A 36 11.22 -58.54 -14.30
CA SER A 36 12.13 -58.64 -15.43
C SER A 36 11.63 -59.66 -16.46
N ASP A 37 11.23 -59.19 -17.65
CA ASP A 37 11.28 -59.99 -18.87
C ASP A 37 12.42 -59.49 -19.75
N GLY A 38 13.20 -60.44 -20.25
CA GLY A 38 14.58 -60.24 -20.71
C GLY A 38 14.75 -59.36 -21.94
N HIS A 39 15.72 -58.44 -21.86
CA HIS A 39 16.87 -58.30 -22.75
C HIS A 39 17.69 -57.11 -22.24
N VAL A 40 18.84 -57.38 -21.62
CA VAL A 40 19.77 -56.33 -21.16
C VAL A 40 20.47 -55.76 -22.39
N GLN A 41 20.13 -54.53 -22.78
CA GLN A 41 20.91 -53.75 -23.74
C GLN A 41 21.91 -52.90 -22.96
N GLY A 42 23.18 -53.30 -23.01
CA GLY A 42 24.30 -52.53 -22.49
C GLY A 42 24.68 -51.39 -23.42
N ILE A 43 25.52 -50.48 -22.92
CA ILE A 43 25.97 -49.26 -23.61
C ILE A 43 26.66 -49.58 -24.96
N ASP A 44 27.21 -50.78 -25.14
CA ASP A 44 27.79 -51.24 -26.40
C ASP A 44 26.77 -51.48 -27.52
N SER A 45 25.47 -51.66 -27.22
CA SER A 45 24.41 -51.81 -28.23
C SER A 45 24.05 -50.49 -28.94
N ILE A 46 24.41 -49.34 -28.35
CA ILE A 46 24.09 -48.02 -28.88
C ILE A 46 25.13 -47.59 -29.94
N VAL A 47 26.32 -48.18 -29.92
CA VAL A 47 27.42 -47.80 -30.84
C VAL A 47 27.31 -48.52 -32.19
N GLU A 48 26.69 -49.71 -32.26
CA GLU A 48 26.41 -50.38 -33.54
C GLU A 48 25.18 -49.83 -34.27
N ASP A 49 24.18 -49.31 -33.55
CA ASP A 49 22.95 -48.78 -34.16
C ASP A 49 23.14 -47.37 -34.79
N LEU A 50 24.26 -46.71 -34.51
CA LEU A 50 24.67 -45.46 -35.15
C LEU A 50 25.40 -45.68 -36.48
N ARG A 51 25.80 -46.92 -36.82
CA ARG A 51 26.51 -47.23 -38.07
C ARG A 51 25.61 -47.78 -39.18
N SER A 52 24.32 -48.02 -38.93
CA SER A 52 23.43 -48.74 -39.85
C SER A 52 22.15 -48.01 -40.30
N LYS A 53 22.06 -46.68 -40.18
CA LYS A 53 20.95 -45.91 -40.80
C LYS A 53 21.41 -45.02 -41.95
N SER A 54 21.12 -45.49 -43.16
CA SER A 54 21.14 -44.68 -44.38
C SER A 54 20.20 -43.49 -44.26
N ILE A 55 20.67 -42.33 -44.72
CA ILE A 55 19.92 -41.09 -44.86
C ILE A 55 18.64 -41.36 -45.67
N SER A 56 17.49 -41.26 -45.03
CA SER A 56 16.18 -41.18 -45.70
C SER A 56 15.97 -39.75 -46.19
N PRO A 57 15.32 -39.52 -47.34
CA PRO A 57 15.21 -38.18 -47.91
C PRO A 57 14.35 -37.29 -47.01
N SER A 58 14.70 -36.00 -46.99
CA SER A 58 14.05 -34.94 -46.20
C SER A 58 12.53 -34.97 -46.33
N LYS A 59 11.83 -35.28 -45.22
CA LYS A 59 10.41 -34.98 -45.12
C LYS A 59 10.23 -33.46 -45.17
N ASN A 60 9.37 -33.00 -46.07
CA ASN A 60 8.97 -31.60 -46.16
C ASN A 60 8.50 -31.11 -44.78
N ILE A 61 9.14 -30.06 -44.28
CA ILE A 61 8.68 -29.30 -43.13
C ILE A 61 7.42 -28.57 -43.58
N GLU A 62 6.25 -29.09 -43.20
CA GLU A 62 5.01 -28.35 -43.37
C GLU A 62 5.01 -27.14 -42.43
N ARG A 63 4.90 -25.95 -43.01
CA ARG A 63 4.69 -24.71 -42.26
C ARG A 63 3.35 -24.81 -41.52
N TYR A 64 3.41 -24.62 -40.21
CA TYR A 64 2.22 -24.49 -39.36
C TYR A 64 1.43 -23.25 -39.78
N ASN A 65 0.35 -23.45 -40.53
CA ASN A 65 -0.66 -22.43 -40.79
C ASN A 65 -1.80 -22.65 -39.78
N GLY A 66 -1.89 -21.75 -38.80
CA GLY A 66 -2.83 -21.81 -37.69
C GLY A 66 -4.30 -21.65 -38.10
N VAL A 67 -4.94 -22.74 -38.54
CA VAL A 67 -6.40 -22.88 -38.52
C VAL A 67 -6.74 -24.21 -37.86
N PRO A 68 -7.47 -24.21 -36.73
CA PRO A 68 -7.88 -25.44 -36.06
C PRO A 68 -8.77 -26.30 -36.98
N SER A 69 -8.43 -27.59 -37.11
CA SER A 69 -9.24 -28.55 -37.86
C SER A 69 -10.32 -29.19 -36.97
N PRO A 70 -11.51 -29.54 -37.51
CA PRO A 70 -12.62 -30.09 -36.73
C PRO A 70 -12.28 -31.37 -35.96
N ASN A 71 -11.29 -32.12 -36.44
CA ASN A 71 -10.91 -33.43 -35.89
C ASN A 71 -9.81 -33.34 -34.81
N LYS A 72 -9.33 -32.14 -34.47
CA LYS A 72 -8.30 -31.94 -33.46
C LYS A 72 -8.56 -30.65 -32.67
N GLN A 73 -9.71 -30.61 -31.99
CA GLN A 73 -9.98 -29.55 -31.03
C GLN A 73 -8.95 -29.59 -29.90
N PRO A 74 -8.34 -28.46 -29.52
CA PRO A 74 -7.52 -28.42 -28.31
C PRO A 74 -8.42 -28.82 -27.13
N LYS A 75 -7.96 -29.76 -26.31
CA LYS A 75 -8.58 -30.00 -24.99
C LYS A 75 -8.31 -28.75 -24.16
N ILE A 76 -9.28 -27.84 -24.16
CA ILE A 76 -9.34 -26.74 -23.20
C ILE A 76 -9.65 -27.39 -21.86
N ILE A 77 -8.64 -27.46 -21.00
CA ILE A 77 -8.86 -27.74 -19.58
C ILE A 77 -9.49 -26.46 -19.06
N ASP A 78 -10.79 -26.53 -18.78
CA ASP A 78 -11.58 -25.39 -18.37
C ASP A 78 -11.17 -24.99 -16.94
N SER A 79 -10.19 -24.11 -16.83
CA SER A 79 -9.83 -23.46 -15.57
C SER A 79 -10.83 -22.37 -15.18
N GLY A 80 -11.94 -22.19 -15.92
CA GLY A 80 -12.91 -21.11 -15.74
C GLY A 80 -12.37 -19.71 -16.07
N LEU A 81 -11.04 -19.56 -16.19
CA LEU A 81 -10.34 -18.33 -16.49
C LEU A 81 -9.95 -18.30 -17.98
N SER A 82 -10.79 -17.67 -18.80
CA SER A 82 -10.47 -17.34 -20.18
C SER A 82 -9.71 -16.01 -20.23
N HIS A 83 -8.37 -16.07 -20.26
CA HIS A 83 -7.55 -14.89 -20.51
C HIS A 83 -7.66 -14.47 -21.97
N THR A 84 -8.68 -13.69 -22.32
CA THR A 84 -8.66 -12.93 -23.57
C THR A 84 -7.71 -11.74 -23.36
N LEU A 85 -6.55 -11.80 -24.02
CA LEU A 85 -5.59 -10.69 -24.05
C LEU A 85 -6.22 -9.53 -24.84
N SER A 86 -6.97 -8.68 -24.14
CA SER A 86 -7.43 -7.41 -24.70
C SER A 86 -6.28 -6.40 -24.61
N HIS A 87 -6.06 -5.63 -25.67
CA HIS A 87 -5.08 -4.55 -25.61
C HIS A 87 -5.62 -3.45 -24.69
N ALA A 88 -4.75 -2.80 -23.89
CA ALA A 88 -5.16 -1.74 -22.96
C ALA A 88 -5.97 -0.61 -23.63
N ASN A 89 -5.74 -0.38 -24.93
CA ASN A 89 -6.42 0.62 -25.75
C ASN A 89 -7.55 0.06 -26.65
N CYS A 90 -8.04 -1.17 -26.43
CA CYS A 90 -9.12 -1.72 -27.26
C CYS A 90 -10.41 -0.92 -27.09
N GLN A 91 -10.99 -0.47 -28.20
CA GLN A 91 -12.29 0.20 -28.21
C GLN A 91 -13.39 -0.80 -27.80
N PRO A 92 -14.30 -0.45 -26.87
CA PRO A 92 -15.44 -1.30 -26.56
C PRO A 92 -16.34 -1.48 -27.79
N PRO A 93 -17.14 -2.56 -27.87
CA PRO A 93 -18.12 -2.74 -28.92
C PRO A 93 -19.05 -1.52 -29.04
N PRO A 94 -19.52 -1.17 -30.26
CA PRO A 94 -20.44 -0.05 -30.45
C PRO A 94 -21.68 -0.18 -29.55
N GLY A 95 -21.99 0.87 -28.77
CA GLY A 95 -23.13 0.90 -27.85
C GLY A 95 -22.86 0.35 -26.44
N ALA A 96 -21.66 -0.18 -26.16
CA ALA A 96 -21.26 -0.58 -24.81
C ALA A 96 -20.50 0.56 -24.10
N THR A 97 -20.90 0.85 -22.86
CA THR A 97 -20.13 1.71 -21.95
C THR A 97 -19.01 0.88 -21.31
N SER A 98 -17.78 1.37 -21.38
CA SER A 98 -16.62 0.72 -20.79
C SER A 98 -16.63 0.89 -19.27
N GLU A 99 -17.19 -0.07 -18.54
CA GLU A 99 -17.02 -0.19 -17.08
C GLU A 99 -15.63 -0.81 -16.80
N ARG A 100 -14.55 -0.08 -17.10
CA ARG A 100 -13.17 -0.51 -16.82
C ARG A 100 -12.66 0.15 -15.56
N ILE A 101 -11.96 -0.62 -14.74
CA ILE A 101 -11.17 -0.11 -13.61
C ILE A 101 -9.71 -0.32 -13.94
N VAL A 102 -8.91 0.64 -13.49
CA VAL A 102 -7.47 0.52 -13.40
C VAL A 102 -7.05 0.40 -11.94
N ALA A 103 -6.25 -0.62 -11.67
CA ALA A 103 -5.50 -0.78 -10.44
C ALA A 103 -4.03 -0.44 -10.71
N THR A 104 -3.52 0.60 -10.07
CA THR A 104 -2.07 0.85 -10.00
C THR A 104 -1.55 0.16 -8.75
N LEU A 105 -0.77 -0.90 -8.95
CA LEU A 105 -0.07 -1.64 -7.91
C LEU A 105 1.30 -0.96 -7.71
N MET A 106 1.60 -0.53 -6.49
CA MET A 106 2.86 0.14 -6.15
C MET A 106 3.56 -0.58 -5.01
N TYR A 107 4.81 -0.98 -5.23
CA TYR A 107 5.60 -1.67 -4.22
C TYR A 107 6.08 -0.71 -3.12
N ARG A 108 5.85 -1.05 -1.84
CA ARG A 108 6.01 -0.11 -0.72
C ARG A 108 7.46 0.28 -0.38
N SER A 109 8.46 -0.56 -0.69
CA SER A 109 9.87 -0.24 -0.41
C SER A 109 10.84 -1.21 -1.06
N LYS A 110 11.99 -0.74 -1.53
CA LYS A 110 13.12 -1.59 -1.98
C LYS A 110 13.87 -2.26 -0.83
N SER A 111 13.73 -1.73 0.39
CA SER A 111 14.39 -2.26 1.59
C SER A 111 13.46 -3.26 2.27
N PRO A 112 13.91 -4.49 2.57
CA PRO A 112 13.10 -5.43 3.34
C PRO A 112 12.74 -4.75 4.66
N ARG A 113 11.46 -4.85 5.07
CA ARG A 113 11.11 -4.46 6.42
C ARG A 113 11.96 -5.32 7.34
N ILE A 114 12.90 -4.70 8.03
CA ILE A 114 13.52 -5.33 9.18
C ILE A 114 12.37 -5.62 10.13
N SER A 115 12.11 -6.91 10.34
CA SER A 115 11.20 -7.36 11.36
C SER A 115 11.64 -6.76 12.68
N VAL A 116 10.70 -6.46 13.58
CA VAL A 116 10.96 -5.89 14.92
C VAL A 116 11.87 -6.80 15.79
N THR A 117 12.37 -7.91 15.24
CA THR A 117 13.30 -8.85 15.87
C THR A 117 14.79 -8.60 15.57
N ASP A 118 15.18 -7.74 14.62
CA ASP A 118 16.61 -7.48 14.37
C ASP A 118 17.10 -6.17 15.01
N TYR A 119 17.16 -6.17 16.34
CA TYR A 119 18.27 -5.51 17.02
C TYR A 119 19.40 -6.53 17.10
N LEU A 120 20.39 -6.43 16.20
CA LEU A 120 21.65 -7.15 16.31
C LEU A 120 22.81 -6.19 16.57
N PRO A 121 23.87 -6.69 17.24
CA PRO A 121 24.77 -5.93 18.09
C PRO A 121 26.01 -5.52 17.32
N ASP A 122 26.54 -4.33 17.61
CA ASP A 122 27.98 -4.11 17.47
C ASP A 122 28.46 -2.96 18.36
N THR A 123 29.00 -3.33 19.52
CA THR A 123 30.05 -2.57 20.22
C THR A 123 30.90 -3.54 21.04
N PRO A 124 32.19 -3.75 20.72
CA PRO A 124 33.15 -4.40 21.62
C PRO A 124 34.37 -3.49 21.95
N PRO A 125 35.29 -3.81 22.91
CA PRO A 125 35.40 -5.02 23.75
C PRO A 125 35.71 -4.85 25.28
N SER A 126 35.23 -5.83 26.08
CA SER A 126 35.88 -6.56 27.21
C SER A 126 36.18 -5.91 28.58
N PRO A 127 36.46 -6.69 29.66
CA PRO A 127 35.75 -7.86 30.21
C PRO A 127 35.62 -7.82 31.77
N THR A 128 34.55 -8.38 32.34
CA THR A 128 34.62 -8.94 33.71
C THR A 128 33.71 -10.16 33.85
N LEU A 129 34.36 -11.29 34.12
CA LEU A 129 33.75 -12.56 34.47
C LEU A 129 33.00 -12.44 35.80
N ALA A 130 31.68 -12.65 35.77
CA ALA A 130 30.95 -13.13 36.93
C ALA A 130 29.89 -14.14 36.44
N ALA A 131 30.07 -15.37 36.87
CA ALA A 131 29.22 -16.50 36.57
C ALA A 131 27.84 -16.37 37.23
N SER A 132 26.77 -16.66 36.49
CA SER A 132 25.56 -17.29 37.03
C SER A 132 24.67 -17.83 35.91
N THR A 133 24.74 -19.14 35.72
CA THR A 133 23.61 -20.08 35.57
C THR A 133 22.33 -19.60 34.87
N SER A 134 22.07 -20.24 33.72
CA SER A 134 20.77 -20.42 33.07
C SER A 134 19.68 -20.90 34.05
N THR A 135 18.60 -20.14 34.16
CA THR A 135 17.32 -20.61 34.70
C THR A 135 16.22 -20.42 33.66
N SER A 136 15.62 -21.54 33.27
CA SER A 136 14.27 -21.62 32.72
C SER A 136 13.32 -20.69 33.48
N ASP A 137 12.60 -19.83 32.77
CA ASP A 137 11.52 -19.02 33.33
C ASP A 137 10.36 -19.92 33.80
N VAL A 138 10.46 -20.33 35.06
CA VAL A 138 9.35 -20.87 35.83
C VAL A 138 8.58 -19.66 36.35
N LEU A 139 7.41 -19.40 35.76
CA LEU A 139 6.45 -18.42 36.28
C LEU A 139 6.18 -18.73 37.77
N PRO A 140 6.29 -17.74 38.67
CA PRO A 140 6.10 -17.98 40.10
C PRO A 140 4.64 -18.34 40.41
N PRO A 141 4.37 -19.25 41.37
CA PRO A 141 3.05 -19.82 41.64
C PRO A 141 2.04 -18.86 42.29
N ASN A 142 2.34 -17.55 42.36
CA ASN A 142 1.57 -16.55 43.08
C ASN A 142 0.99 -15.44 42.17
N LEU A 143 0.86 -15.68 40.86
CA LEU A 143 0.16 -14.77 39.96
C LEU A 143 -1.36 -14.91 40.18
N ALA A 144 -1.89 -14.16 41.14
CA ALA A 144 -3.31 -14.06 41.38
C ALA A 144 -4.02 -13.47 40.13
N PRO A 145 -5.20 -13.98 39.72
CA PRO A 145 -5.97 -13.38 38.64
C PRO A 145 -6.38 -11.98 39.06
N VAL A 146 -5.98 -10.99 38.26
CA VAL A 146 -6.27 -9.57 38.51
C VAL A 146 -7.78 -9.37 38.47
N ARG A 147 -8.34 -8.81 39.55
CA ARG A 147 -9.80 -8.63 39.71
C ARG A 147 -10.35 -7.41 38.96
N THR A 148 -9.49 -6.62 38.33
CA THR A 148 -9.82 -5.42 37.57
C THR A 148 -9.67 -5.70 36.07
N LEU A 149 -10.74 -5.51 35.30
CA LEU A 149 -10.80 -5.76 33.85
C LEU A 149 -9.71 -4.99 33.09
N SER A 150 -9.31 -3.82 33.60
CA SER A 150 -8.28 -2.94 33.03
C SER A 150 -6.84 -3.43 33.19
N ASN A 151 -6.60 -4.39 34.08
CA ASN A 151 -5.26 -4.93 34.35
C ASN A 151 -5.07 -6.33 33.74
N PHE A 152 -6.03 -6.79 32.93
CA PHE A 152 -5.83 -7.98 32.14
C PHE A 152 -4.75 -7.68 31.09
N PRO A 153 -3.67 -8.48 31.01
CA PRO A 153 -2.70 -8.34 29.93
C PRO A 153 -3.46 -8.59 28.63
N LEU A 154 -3.64 -7.53 27.84
CA LEU A 154 -4.18 -7.65 26.50
C LEU A 154 -3.21 -8.50 25.71
N GLU A 155 -3.73 -9.54 25.06
CA GLU A 155 -2.95 -10.33 24.13
C GLU A 155 -2.31 -9.37 23.11
N PRO A 156 -0.99 -9.46 22.89
CA PRO A 156 -0.35 -8.60 21.90
C PRO A 156 -1.08 -8.82 20.55
N PRO A 157 -1.30 -7.76 19.77
CA PRO A 157 -1.94 -7.91 18.47
C PRO A 157 -1.15 -8.97 17.66
N PRO A 158 -1.84 -9.82 16.89
CA PRO A 158 -1.17 -10.83 16.09
C PRO A 158 -0.10 -10.16 15.22
N PRO A 159 1.10 -10.73 15.11
CA PRO A 159 2.15 -10.16 14.27
C PRO A 159 1.65 -10.00 12.84
N ASP A 160 2.08 -8.92 12.18
CA ASP A 160 1.78 -8.72 10.77
C ASP A 160 2.26 -9.94 9.96
N PRO A 161 1.48 -10.41 8.96
CA PRO A 161 1.92 -11.51 8.12
C PRO A 161 3.23 -11.15 7.45
N GLU A 162 4.20 -12.07 7.47
CA GLU A 162 5.48 -11.86 6.81
C GLU A 162 5.24 -11.68 5.31
N PRO A 163 5.74 -10.58 4.70
CA PRO A 163 5.59 -10.36 3.27
C PRO A 163 6.17 -11.50 2.44
N LEU A 164 5.54 -11.78 1.31
CA LEU A 164 5.96 -12.83 0.38
C LEU A 164 7.24 -12.47 -0.40
N ASP A 165 7.89 -11.35 -0.07
CA ASP A 165 9.16 -10.84 -0.61
C ASP A 165 10.24 -11.93 -0.64
N HIS A 166 10.30 -12.77 0.40
CA HIS A 166 11.28 -13.86 0.51
C HIS A 166 11.09 -14.98 -0.52
N LEU A 167 9.87 -15.14 -1.07
CA LEU A 167 9.55 -16.15 -2.07
C LEU A 167 9.60 -15.60 -3.50
N TYR A 168 9.12 -14.37 -3.70
CA TYR A 168 8.88 -13.81 -5.03
C TYR A 168 9.76 -12.59 -5.37
N GLY A 169 10.57 -12.13 -4.41
CA GLY A 169 11.45 -10.97 -4.55
C GLY A 169 10.74 -9.65 -4.22
N SER A 170 11.53 -8.58 -4.13
CA SER A 170 11.07 -7.23 -3.80
C SER A 170 10.57 -6.43 -5.00
N TYR A 171 9.67 -7.02 -5.78
CA TYR A 171 9.05 -6.42 -6.96
C TYR A 171 7.68 -7.06 -7.25
N ILE A 172 6.90 -6.43 -8.14
CA ILE A 172 5.59 -6.92 -8.54
C ILE A 172 5.76 -8.06 -9.55
N SER A 173 5.77 -9.28 -9.03
CA SER A 173 5.92 -10.50 -9.83
C SER A 173 4.64 -10.84 -10.62
N PRO A 174 4.73 -11.65 -11.70
CA PRO A 174 3.56 -12.13 -12.44
C PRO A 174 2.55 -12.89 -11.56
N ILE A 175 3.03 -13.56 -10.50
CA ILE A 175 2.17 -14.26 -9.54
C ILE A 175 1.41 -13.28 -8.64
N CYS A 176 2.01 -12.14 -8.27
CA CYS A 176 1.32 -11.05 -7.58
C CYS A 176 0.13 -10.54 -8.41
N ILE A 177 0.36 -10.27 -9.71
CA ILE A 177 -0.69 -9.82 -10.64
C ILE A 177 -1.79 -10.87 -10.79
N THR A 178 -1.41 -12.14 -10.93
CA THR A 178 -2.38 -13.25 -11.07
C THR A 178 -3.20 -13.43 -9.81
N SER A 179 -2.57 -13.34 -8.63
CA SER A 179 -3.24 -13.40 -7.32
C SER A 179 -4.22 -12.24 -7.15
N PHE A 180 -3.82 -11.03 -7.54
CA PHE A 180 -4.71 -9.85 -7.55
C PHE A 180 -5.94 -10.08 -8.43
N LEU A 181 -5.74 -10.56 -9.66
CA LEU A 181 -6.86 -10.82 -10.58
C LEU A 181 -7.79 -11.92 -10.07
N HIS A 182 -7.26 -12.97 -9.45
CA HIS A 182 -8.07 -14.02 -8.82
C HIS A 182 -8.88 -13.47 -7.62
N LEU A 183 -8.29 -12.58 -6.82
CA LEU A 183 -9.01 -11.88 -5.76
C LEU A 183 -10.19 -11.08 -6.35
N ILE A 184 -9.96 -10.30 -7.41
CA ILE A 184 -11.01 -9.52 -8.05
C ILE A 184 -12.11 -10.43 -8.63
N ASP A 185 -11.75 -11.53 -9.28
CA ASP A 185 -12.70 -12.51 -9.85
C ASP A 185 -13.54 -13.22 -8.77
N SER A 186 -13.00 -13.36 -7.55
CA SER A 186 -13.72 -13.95 -6.42
C SER A 186 -14.80 -13.04 -5.81
N LEU A 187 -14.82 -11.75 -6.16
CA LEU A 187 -15.81 -10.80 -5.67
C LEU A 187 -17.15 -10.93 -6.42
N PRO A 188 -18.28 -10.57 -5.79
CA PRO A 188 -19.58 -10.61 -6.45
C PRO A 188 -19.61 -9.79 -7.74
N SER A 189 -20.03 -10.39 -8.84
CA SER A 189 -20.21 -9.75 -10.14
C SER A 189 -21.66 -9.87 -10.61
N LYS A 190 -22.07 -8.98 -11.53
CA LYS A 190 -23.43 -8.97 -12.08
C LYS A 190 -23.77 -10.33 -12.72
N PRO A 191 -25.01 -10.85 -12.55
CA PRO A 191 -25.43 -12.05 -13.27
C PRO A 191 -25.32 -11.83 -14.79
N PHE A 192 -24.76 -12.80 -15.50
CA PHE A 192 -24.44 -12.73 -16.95
C PHE A 192 -23.29 -11.79 -17.34
N SER A 193 -22.47 -11.30 -16.40
CA SER A 193 -21.18 -10.72 -16.75
C SER A 193 -20.32 -11.75 -17.48
N GLY A 194 -19.64 -11.31 -18.54
CA GLY A 194 -18.65 -12.14 -19.23
C GLY A 194 -17.46 -12.46 -18.32
N THR A 195 -16.61 -13.39 -18.76
CA THR A 195 -15.35 -13.71 -18.07
C THR A 195 -14.47 -12.48 -17.87
N LEU A 196 -13.78 -12.40 -16.73
CA LEU A 196 -12.85 -11.31 -16.42
C LEU A 196 -11.77 -11.19 -17.50
N THR A 197 -11.74 -10.04 -18.15
CA THR A 197 -10.71 -9.64 -19.10
C THR A 197 -9.77 -8.66 -18.42
N SER A 198 -8.46 -8.84 -18.63
CA SER A 198 -7.46 -7.94 -18.04
C SER A 198 -6.29 -7.71 -18.98
N SER A 199 -5.60 -6.59 -18.75
CA SER A 199 -4.33 -6.23 -19.37
C SER A 199 -3.47 -5.53 -18.33
N HIS A 200 -2.15 -5.62 -18.44
CA HIS A 200 -1.25 -4.92 -17.54
C HIS A 200 -0.09 -4.29 -18.28
N ARG A 201 0.49 -3.23 -17.69
CA ARG A 201 1.68 -2.54 -18.18
C ARG A 201 2.58 -2.16 -17.01
N CYS A 202 3.89 -2.38 -17.15
CA CYS A 202 4.88 -1.88 -16.21
C CYS A 202 5.12 -0.39 -16.48
N LEU A 203 5.06 0.45 -15.44
CA LEU A 203 5.25 1.89 -15.59
C LEU A 203 6.70 2.32 -15.35
N ASP A 204 7.48 1.56 -14.60
CA ASP A 204 8.84 1.92 -14.20
C ASP A 204 9.92 1.07 -14.87
N ASN A 205 10.00 -0.23 -14.58
CA ASN A 205 11.03 -1.13 -15.08
C ASN A 205 10.40 -2.42 -15.64
N PRO A 206 10.74 -2.86 -16.85
CA PRO A 206 10.17 -4.07 -17.44
C PRO A 206 10.66 -5.39 -16.80
N GLU A 207 11.85 -5.43 -16.19
CA GLU A 207 12.44 -6.66 -15.61
C GLU A 207 11.99 -6.87 -14.16
N HIS A 208 12.06 -5.82 -13.36
CA HIS A 208 11.69 -5.82 -11.94
C HIS A 208 10.77 -4.62 -11.64
N PRO A 209 9.50 -4.69 -12.07
CA PRO A 209 8.58 -3.57 -11.91
C PRO A 209 8.22 -3.36 -10.46
N LEU A 210 8.34 -2.13 -9.98
CA LEU A 210 7.80 -1.68 -8.70
C LEU A 210 6.44 -1.02 -8.88
N VAL A 211 6.09 -0.64 -10.12
CA VAL A 211 4.81 -0.04 -10.44
C VAL A 211 4.19 -0.72 -11.66
N VAL A 212 3.07 -1.40 -11.43
CA VAL A 212 2.32 -2.09 -12.47
C VAL A 212 0.91 -1.55 -12.51
N GLU A 213 0.48 -1.14 -13.69
CA GLU A 213 -0.90 -0.78 -13.95
C GLU A 213 -1.64 -1.98 -14.53
N VAL A 214 -2.74 -2.40 -13.88
CA VAL A 214 -3.61 -3.49 -14.29
C VAL A 214 -4.98 -2.92 -14.63
N THR A 215 -5.42 -3.06 -15.88
CA THR A 215 -6.76 -2.71 -16.33
C THR A 215 -7.61 -3.98 -16.39
N PHE A 216 -8.82 -3.96 -15.83
CA PHE A 216 -9.72 -5.12 -15.85
C PHE A 216 -11.19 -4.73 -16.01
N SER A 217 -11.96 -5.70 -16.52
CA SER A 217 -13.41 -5.61 -16.75
C SER A 217 -14.00 -7.03 -16.88
N PRO A 218 -15.22 -7.30 -16.38
CA PRO A 218 -16.15 -6.35 -15.76
C PRO A 218 -15.75 -6.00 -14.33
N ILE A 219 -16.30 -4.90 -13.82
CA ILE A 219 -16.14 -4.52 -12.41
C ILE A 219 -16.98 -5.42 -11.50
N PRO A 220 -16.59 -5.61 -10.22
CA PRO A 220 -17.49 -6.14 -9.20
C PRO A 220 -18.80 -5.36 -9.19
N ASP A 221 -19.90 -6.03 -8.84
CA ASP A 221 -21.24 -5.46 -8.97
C ASP A 221 -21.37 -4.15 -8.17
N PRO A 222 -21.50 -2.97 -8.82
CA PRO A 222 -21.54 -1.68 -8.14
C PRO A 222 -22.75 -1.52 -7.22
N ASP A 223 -23.82 -2.30 -7.42
CA ASP A 223 -25.00 -2.28 -6.55
C ASP A 223 -24.71 -2.87 -5.16
N TYR A 224 -23.68 -3.73 -5.06
CA TYR A 224 -23.25 -4.35 -3.81
C TYR A 224 -21.92 -3.79 -3.30
N LEU A 225 -21.01 -3.47 -4.21
CA LEU A 225 -19.65 -3.05 -3.88
C LEU A 225 -19.23 -1.90 -4.79
N THR A 226 -19.41 -0.67 -4.30
CA THR A 226 -18.93 0.52 -5.02
C THR A 226 -17.40 0.54 -5.06
N ILE A 227 -16.80 1.32 -5.96
CA ILE A 227 -15.34 1.50 -6.00
C ILE A 227 -14.80 2.02 -4.65
N SER A 228 -15.57 2.88 -3.98
CA SER A 228 -15.21 3.41 -2.65
C SER A 228 -15.17 2.30 -1.60
N ASP A 229 -16.12 1.36 -1.66
CA ASP A 229 -16.17 0.23 -0.73
C ASP A 229 -15.12 -0.82 -1.06
N LEU A 230 -14.87 -1.06 -2.34
CA LEU A 230 -13.82 -1.97 -2.83
C LEU A 230 -12.42 -1.51 -2.33
N ARG A 231 -12.13 -0.20 -2.37
CA ARG A 231 -10.89 0.38 -1.80
C ARG A 231 -10.71 0.11 -0.30
N LYS A 232 -11.80 -0.13 0.42
CA LYS A 232 -11.82 -0.41 1.86
C LYS A 232 -12.07 -1.89 2.18
N HIS A 233 -12.17 -2.73 1.15
CA HIS A 233 -12.53 -4.12 1.31
C HIS A 233 -11.41 -4.90 2.01
N GLU A 234 -11.77 -5.77 2.95
CA GLU A 234 -10.80 -6.50 3.77
C GLU A 234 -9.85 -7.37 2.93
N LEU A 235 -10.37 -8.03 1.89
CA LEU A 235 -9.56 -8.86 0.99
C LEU A 235 -8.44 -8.04 0.32
N LEU A 236 -8.74 -6.81 -0.10
CA LEU A 236 -7.74 -5.94 -0.73
C LEU A 236 -6.67 -5.53 0.28
N TYR A 237 -7.06 -5.21 1.51
CA TYR A 237 -6.11 -4.87 2.57
C TYR A 237 -5.22 -6.06 2.97
N ARG A 238 -5.77 -7.28 3.00
CA ARG A 238 -4.99 -8.51 3.21
C ARG A 238 -3.97 -8.71 2.08
N PHE A 239 -4.42 -8.55 0.83
CA PHE A 239 -3.56 -8.63 -0.35
C PHE A 239 -2.41 -7.60 -0.30
N GLU A 240 -2.70 -6.32 0.01
CA GLU A 240 -1.70 -5.26 0.18
C GLU A 240 -0.62 -5.61 1.22
N ARG A 241 -1.00 -6.29 2.30
CA ARG A 241 -0.08 -6.71 3.37
C ARG A 241 0.75 -7.92 2.97
N GLU A 242 0.11 -8.96 2.44
CA GLU A 242 0.78 -10.19 2.01
C GLU A 242 1.81 -9.94 0.89
N TRP A 243 1.47 -9.07 -0.05
CA TRP A 243 2.32 -8.76 -1.21
C TRP A 243 3.16 -7.48 -1.04
N ASN A 244 3.04 -6.78 0.09
CA ASN A 244 3.75 -5.52 0.38
C ASN A 244 3.59 -4.45 -0.72
N VAL A 245 2.37 -4.35 -1.27
CA VAL A 245 1.98 -3.38 -2.29
C VAL A 245 0.88 -2.47 -1.77
N ASP A 246 0.81 -1.25 -2.30
CA ASP A 246 -0.38 -0.40 -2.26
C ASP A 246 -1.20 -0.62 -3.54
N VAL A 247 -2.52 -0.75 -3.41
CA VAL A 247 -3.42 -0.88 -4.55
C VAL A 247 -4.28 0.37 -4.70
N ILE A 248 -4.11 1.07 -5.82
CA ILE A 248 -4.83 2.30 -6.11
C ILE A 248 -5.84 2.04 -7.22
N LEU A 249 -7.13 2.05 -6.88
CA LEU A 249 -8.22 1.78 -7.81
C LEU A 249 -8.83 3.08 -8.35
N GLN A 250 -8.91 3.20 -9.67
CA GLN A 250 -9.52 4.34 -10.38
C GLN A 250 -10.39 3.85 -11.53
N ALA A 251 -11.44 4.60 -11.86
CA ALA A 251 -12.16 4.37 -13.10
C ALA A 251 -11.25 4.68 -14.30
N ASP A 252 -11.31 3.86 -15.35
CA ASP A 252 -10.52 4.04 -16.58
C ASP A 252 -11.14 5.15 -17.45
N THR A 253 -10.92 6.39 -17.03
CA THR A 253 -11.42 7.58 -17.72
C THR A 253 -10.27 8.45 -18.20
N VAL A 254 -10.53 9.25 -19.24
CA VAL A 254 -9.58 10.24 -19.75
C VAL A 254 -9.19 11.23 -18.65
N LEU A 255 -10.12 11.61 -17.78
CA LEU A 255 -9.91 12.61 -16.73
C LEU A 255 -8.87 12.18 -15.69
N ARG A 256 -8.69 10.87 -15.45
CA ARG A 256 -7.67 10.36 -14.53
C ARG A 256 -6.25 10.75 -14.95
N ARG A 257 -5.95 10.75 -16.26
CA ARG A 257 -4.59 10.99 -16.77
C ARG A 257 -4.26 12.47 -16.94
N TYR A 258 -5.27 13.32 -16.99
CA TYR A 258 -5.14 14.75 -17.25
C TYR A 258 -5.76 15.56 -16.11
N PRO A 259 -5.14 15.54 -14.91
CA PRO A 259 -5.52 16.47 -13.86
C PRO A 259 -5.28 17.89 -14.37
N ARG A 260 -6.09 18.84 -13.89
CA ARG A 260 -5.94 20.27 -14.22
C ARG A 260 -5.65 21.12 -12.99
N LEU A 261 -5.90 20.58 -11.80
CA LEU A 261 -5.57 21.20 -10.52
C LEU A 261 -5.03 20.13 -9.58
N VAL A 262 -3.87 20.39 -8.98
CA VAL A 262 -3.32 19.57 -7.89
C VAL A 262 -3.13 20.42 -6.65
N VAL A 263 -3.69 19.96 -5.54
CA VAL A 263 -3.66 20.65 -4.25
C VAL A 263 -2.87 19.80 -3.26
N PHE A 264 -1.91 20.40 -2.58
CA PHE A 264 -1.04 19.74 -1.61
C PHE A 264 -1.21 20.34 -0.22
N ASP A 265 -1.08 19.52 0.83
CA ASP A 265 -0.64 20.02 2.12
C ASP A 265 0.86 20.39 2.08
N MET A 266 1.31 21.20 3.03
CA MET A 266 2.71 21.57 3.17
C MET A 266 3.44 20.66 4.14
N ASP A 267 3.07 20.74 5.42
CA ASP A 267 3.71 20.00 6.51
C ASP A 267 3.55 18.50 6.28
N SER A 268 4.59 17.71 6.55
CA SER A 268 4.62 16.26 6.36
C SER A 268 4.24 15.74 4.94
N THR A 269 4.13 16.64 3.94
CA THR A 269 3.73 16.33 2.56
C THR A 269 4.71 16.92 1.55
N LEU A 270 4.78 18.25 1.39
CA LEU A 270 5.76 18.91 0.51
C LEU A 270 7.11 19.16 1.20
N ILE A 271 7.10 19.20 2.53
CA ILE A 271 8.27 19.23 3.41
C ILE A 271 8.16 18.10 4.43
N GLU A 272 9.29 17.64 4.95
CA GLU A 272 9.32 16.50 5.90
C GLU A 272 8.96 16.91 7.33
N GLN A 273 8.98 18.21 7.64
CA GLN A 273 8.81 18.72 8.99
C GLN A 273 7.42 19.30 9.24
N GLU A 274 7.05 19.35 10.51
CA GLU A 274 5.97 20.17 11.05
C GLU A 274 6.55 21.55 11.43
N VAL A 275 6.13 22.61 10.74
CA VAL A 275 6.71 23.96 10.92
C VAL A 275 6.53 24.48 12.35
N ILE A 276 5.40 24.20 12.98
CA ILE A 276 5.13 24.67 14.35
C ILE A 276 6.04 24.01 15.37
N ASP A 277 6.39 22.74 15.17
CA ASP A 277 7.31 22.00 16.04
C ASP A 277 8.74 22.51 15.87
N LEU A 278 9.15 22.89 14.65
CA LEU A 278 10.45 23.56 14.42
C LEU A 278 10.55 24.91 15.14
N ILE A 279 9.48 25.70 15.15
CA ILE A 279 9.47 26.96 15.91
C ILE A 279 9.55 26.66 17.41
N ALA A 280 8.77 25.70 17.90
CA ALA A 280 8.75 25.31 19.31
C ALA A 280 10.12 24.81 19.79
N ALA A 281 10.82 24.06 18.95
CA ALA A 281 12.19 23.60 19.16
C ALA A 281 13.17 24.75 19.33
N SER A 282 13.08 25.75 18.45
CA SER A 282 13.98 26.91 18.48
C SER A 282 13.90 27.74 19.77
N ILE A 283 12.80 27.60 20.54
CA ILE A 283 12.54 28.35 21.77
C ILE A 283 12.41 27.45 23.02
N GLY A 284 12.63 26.14 22.88
CA GLY A 284 12.62 25.18 23.99
C GLY A 284 11.24 24.92 24.61
N VAL A 285 10.16 24.97 23.83
CA VAL A 285 8.78 24.69 24.30
C VAL A 285 8.14 23.46 23.65
N GLU A 286 8.94 22.58 23.04
CA GLU A 286 8.49 21.35 22.37
C GLU A 286 7.55 20.52 23.24
N ASP A 287 7.89 20.28 24.50
CA ASP A 287 7.09 19.48 25.44
C ASP A 287 5.68 20.03 25.63
N LYS A 288 5.54 21.37 25.66
CA LYS A 288 4.25 22.04 25.81
C LYS A 288 3.41 21.92 24.55
N VAL A 289 4.04 22.06 23.39
CA VAL A 289 3.37 21.90 22.08
C VAL A 289 2.91 20.46 21.90
N SER A 290 3.77 19.49 22.20
CA SER A 290 3.45 18.06 22.17
C SER A 290 2.26 17.72 23.08
N ALA A 291 2.22 18.27 24.31
CA ALA A 291 1.10 18.07 25.22
C ALA A 291 -0.23 18.60 24.65
N ILE A 292 -0.22 19.77 23.99
CA ILE A 292 -1.43 20.32 23.33
C ILE A 292 -1.83 19.44 22.13
N THR A 293 -0.87 18.99 21.33
CA THR A 293 -1.11 18.11 20.19
C THR A 293 -1.72 16.78 20.64
N ALA A 294 -1.22 16.18 21.72
CA ALA A 294 -1.77 14.95 22.29
C ALA A 294 -3.23 15.11 22.72
N ARG A 295 -3.57 16.24 23.37
CA ARG A 295 -4.96 16.56 23.75
C ARG A 295 -5.87 16.75 22.55
N ALA A 296 -5.37 17.38 21.49
CA ALA A 296 -6.10 17.50 20.23
C ALA A 296 -6.36 16.13 19.57
N MET A 297 -5.37 15.24 19.57
CA MET A 297 -5.52 13.87 19.07
C MET A 297 -6.49 13.03 19.89
N ASN A 298 -6.61 13.29 21.21
CA ASN A 298 -7.61 12.68 22.08
C ASN A 298 -9.02 13.27 21.92
N GLY A 299 -9.20 14.26 21.05
CA GLY A 299 -10.48 14.94 20.83
C GLY A 299 -10.87 15.93 21.93
N GLU A 300 -9.97 16.27 22.84
CA GLU A 300 -10.22 17.24 23.91
C GLU A 300 -10.21 18.69 23.41
N LEU A 301 -9.53 18.94 22.29
CA LEU A 301 -9.41 20.25 21.66
C LEU A 301 -9.73 20.13 20.17
N ASP A 302 -10.58 21.03 19.66
CA ASP A 302 -10.73 21.17 18.22
C ASP A 302 -9.44 21.73 17.59
N PHE A 303 -9.31 21.59 16.26
CA PHE A 303 -8.11 22.01 15.54
C PHE A 303 -7.80 23.51 15.74
N SER A 304 -8.83 24.36 15.73
CA SER A 304 -8.66 25.81 15.83
C SER A 304 -8.19 26.23 17.23
N ALA A 305 -8.74 25.60 18.27
CA ALA A 305 -8.35 25.79 19.65
C ALA A 305 -6.93 25.27 19.89
N SER A 306 -6.59 24.10 19.35
CA SER A 306 -5.23 23.54 19.41
C SER A 306 -4.22 24.45 18.70
N LEU A 307 -4.54 24.97 17.52
CA LEU A 307 -3.67 25.90 16.81
C LEU A 307 -3.46 27.20 17.60
N ARG A 308 -4.53 27.82 18.12
CA ARG A 308 -4.42 29.04 18.94
C ARG A 308 -3.61 28.81 20.21
N ALA A 309 -3.83 27.69 20.89
CA ALA A 309 -3.08 27.34 22.10
C ALA A 309 -1.58 27.14 21.82
N ARG A 310 -1.23 26.49 20.69
CA ARG A 310 0.16 26.33 20.27
C ARG A 310 0.77 27.68 19.82
N ALA A 311 0.01 28.50 19.09
CA ALA A 311 0.42 29.83 18.67
C ALA A 311 0.73 30.75 19.86
N GLN A 312 -0.05 30.68 20.94
CA GLN A 312 0.20 31.46 22.15
C GLN A 312 1.57 31.18 22.77
N LEU A 313 2.08 29.95 22.66
CA LEU A 313 3.42 29.59 23.15
C LEU A 313 4.54 30.27 22.38
N LEU A 314 4.24 30.88 21.22
CA LEU A 314 5.17 31.58 20.36
C LEU A 314 5.18 33.10 20.62
N GLU A 315 4.48 33.58 21.64
CA GLU A 315 4.48 34.99 22.04
C GLU A 315 5.88 35.47 22.42
N GLY A 316 6.29 36.63 21.90
CA GLY A 316 7.58 37.26 22.17
C GLY A 316 8.75 36.79 21.30
N VAL A 317 8.52 35.79 20.44
CA VAL A 317 9.50 35.30 19.45
C VAL A 317 9.68 36.32 18.35
N ASP A 318 10.92 36.52 17.89
CA ASP A 318 11.21 37.46 16.81
C ASP A 318 10.54 37.00 15.49
N ALA A 319 9.90 37.92 14.77
CA ALA A 319 9.17 37.61 13.53
C ALA A 319 10.08 37.11 12.39
N ASP A 320 11.40 37.30 12.51
CA ASP A 320 12.40 36.79 11.58
C ASP A 320 12.58 35.25 11.65
N ILE A 321 11.93 34.58 12.62
CA ILE A 321 12.03 33.14 12.82
C ILE A 321 11.70 32.34 11.56
N PHE A 322 10.70 32.75 10.78
CA PHE A 322 10.35 32.09 9.52
C PHE A 322 11.49 32.17 8.49
N THR A 323 12.30 33.22 8.52
CA THR A 323 13.47 33.35 7.64
C THR A 323 14.60 32.45 8.13
N LYS A 324 14.81 32.37 9.45
CA LYS A 324 15.80 31.47 10.07
C LYS A 324 15.50 30.01 9.78
N LEU A 325 14.22 29.62 9.77
CA LEU A 325 13.81 28.23 9.50
C LEU A 325 14.05 27.78 8.06
N ARG A 326 14.18 28.70 7.09
CA ARG A 326 14.37 28.35 5.66
C ARG A 326 15.58 27.45 5.41
N SER A 327 16.63 27.56 6.22
CA SER A 327 17.84 26.73 6.07
C SER A 327 17.69 25.30 6.62
N VAL A 328 16.68 25.06 7.45
CA VAL A 328 16.43 23.77 8.12
C VAL A 328 15.35 22.95 7.41
N ILE A 329 14.47 23.61 6.66
CA ILE A 329 13.42 22.95 5.88
C ILE A 329 14.02 21.97 4.88
N ARG A 330 13.62 20.69 5.00
CA ARG A 330 13.95 19.65 4.02
C ARG A 330 12.74 19.40 3.12
N PRO A 331 12.87 19.66 1.82
CA PRO A 331 11.88 19.23 0.83
C PRO A 331 11.66 17.72 0.90
N THR A 332 10.41 17.28 0.81
CA THR A 332 10.11 15.87 0.58
C THR A 332 10.76 15.45 -0.74
N LYS A 333 11.40 14.27 -0.76
CA LYS A 333 12.01 13.70 -1.97
C LYS A 333 10.98 13.68 -3.11
N GLY A 334 11.36 14.20 -4.27
CA GLY A 334 10.48 14.27 -5.44
C GLY A 334 9.51 15.46 -5.47
N ALA A 335 9.38 16.26 -4.41
CA ALA A 335 8.41 17.36 -4.38
C ALA A 335 8.68 18.42 -5.46
N ARG A 336 9.95 18.80 -5.66
CA ARG A 336 10.35 19.78 -6.68
C ARG A 336 10.07 19.28 -8.08
N GLU A 337 10.37 18.02 -8.30
CA GLU A 337 10.25 17.33 -9.58
C GLU A 337 8.78 17.15 -9.96
N VAL A 338 7.93 16.74 -9.02
CA VAL A 338 6.47 16.64 -9.22
C VAL A 338 5.87 17.98 -9.61
N ILE A 339 6.16 19.05 -8.86
CA ILE A 339 5.61 20.38 -9.19
C ILE A 339 6.09 20.84 -10.57
N ARG A 340 7.37 20.61 -10.91
CA ARG A 340 7.90 20.91 -12.25
C ARG A 340 7.15 20.14 -13.34
N ALA A 341 6.96 18.83 -13.16
CA ALA A 341 6.25 17.97 -14.11
C ALA A 341 4.79 18.41 -14.31
N LEU A 342 4.07 18.65 -13.21
CA LEU A 342 2.69 19.13 -13.23
C LEU A 342 2.55 20.46 -13.99
N LYS A 343 3.49 21.39 -13.76
CA LYS A 343 3.51 22.66 -14.49
C LYS A 343 3.75 22.49 -15.98
N ARG A 344 4.62 21.56 -16.40
CA ARG A 344 4.86 21.27 -17.82
C ARG A 344 3.65 20.68 -18.53
N ILE A 345 2.85 19.88 -17.81
CA ILE A 345 1.58 19.36 -18.32
C ILE A 345 0.48 20.46 -18.34
N GLY A 346 0.72 21.62 -17.73
CA GLY A 346 -0.23 22.73 -17.68
C GLY A 346 -1.23 22.63 -16.53
N CYS A 347 -0.92 21.85 -15.49
CA CYS A 347 -1.72 21.78 -14.28
C CYS A 347 -1.52 23.04 -13.44
N LYS A 348 -2.62 23.53 -12.85
CA LYS A 348 -2.55 24.47 -11.74
C LYS A 348 -2.16 23.75 -10.46
N THR A 349 -1.37 24.41 -9.64
CA THR A 349 -0.89 23.86 -8.37
C THR A 349 -1.26 24.78 -7.21
N ALA A 350 -1.66 24.19 -6.10
CA ALA A 350 -1.99 24.92 -4.88
C ALA A 350 -1.40 24.23 -3.66
N VAL A 351 -1.03 25.02 -2.65
CA VAL A 351 -0.68 24.53 -1.31
C VAL A 351 -1.64 25.12 -0.28
N LEU A 352 -2.28 24.25 0.50
CA LEU A 352 -3.22 24.60 1.56
C LEU A 352 -2.70 24.04 2.89
N SER A 353 -2.10 24.89 3.72
CA SER A 353 -1.38 24.48 4.92
C SER A 353 -2.07 24.92 6.21
N GLY A 354 -1.96 24.09 7.25
CA GLY A 354 -2.28 24.47 8.63
C GLY A 354 -1.17 25.29 9.31
N GLY A 355 -0.02 25.43 8.68
CA GLY A 355 1.12 26.24 9.10
C GLY A 355 0.93 27.73 8.83
N PHE A 356 2.01 28.43 8.49
CA PHE A 356 2.06 29.90 8.49
C PHE A 356 2.50 30.51 7.15
N ILE A 357 1.77 31.54 6.70
CA ILE A 357 1.94 32.21 5.39
C ILE A 357 3.40 32.58 5.05
N PRO A 358 4.20 33.22 5.93
CA PRO A 358 5.53 33.67 5.54
C PRO A 358 6.46 32.56 5.04
N LEU A 359 6.32 31.36 5.60
CA LEU A 359 7.10 30.20 5.18
C LEU A 359 6.43 29.45 4.04
N THR A 360 5.10 29.27 4.09
CA THR A 360 4.34 28.62 3.02
C THR A 360 4.48 29.35 1.70
N GLN A 361 4.34 30.68 1.70
CA GLN A 361 4.49 31.51 0.51
C GLN A 361 5.92 31.44 -0.04
N TRP A 362 6.93 31.57 0.81
CA TRP A 362 8.33 31.45 0.37
C TRP A 362 8.60 30.12 -0.33
N TYR A 363 8.13 29.01 0.25
CA TYR A 363 8.37 27.70 -0.32
C TYR A 363 7.55 27.50 -1.60
N ALA A 364 6.28 27.91 -1.61
CA ALA A 364 5.42 27.91 -2.79
C ALA A 364 6.05 28.68 -3.96
N ASP A 365 6.56 29.89 -3.70
CA ASP A 365 7.24 30.72 -4.70
C ASP A 365 8.50 30.03 -5.24
N SER A 366 9.27 29.39 -4.36
CA SER A 366 10.49 28.65 -4.74
C SER A 366 10.20 27.46 -5.66
N LEU A 367 9.02 26.85 -5.54
CA LEU A 367 8.53 25.77 -6.40
C LEU A 367 7.74 26.30 -7.62
N GLY A 368 7.32 27.57 -7.56
CA GLY A 368 6.45 28.21 -8.53
C GLY A 368 5.01 27.69 -8.50
N ILE A 369 4.49 27.39 -7.30
CA ILE A 369 3.09 27.01 -7.07
C ILE A 369 2.18 28.22 -7.31
N ASP A 370 1.03 28.03 -7.97
CA ASP A 370 0.13 29.13 -8.36
C ASP A 370 -0.63 29.75 -7.17
N TYR A 371 -0.97 28.93 -6.17
CA TYR A 371 -1.79 29.32 -5.03
C TYR A 371 -1.19 28.87 -3.71
N ALA A 372 -1.11 29.75 -2.71
CA ALA A 372 -0.67 29.42 -1.38
C ALA A 372 -1.61 30.01 -0.33
N PHE A 373 -2.13 29.16 0.55
CA PHE A 373 -2.98 29.55 1.67
C PHE A 373 -2.50 28.87 2.95
N ALA A 374 -2.39 29.65 4.02
CA ALA A 374 -1.98 29.20 5.35
C ALA A 374 -2.49 30.18 6.42
N ASN A 375 -2.20 29.91 7.69
CA ASN A 375 -2.56 30.79 8.79
C ASN A 375 -1.61 31.98 8.90
N THR A 376 -2.08 33.07 9.51
CA THR A 376 -1.26 34.26 9.75
C THR A 376 -1.09 34.47 11.25
N LEU A 377 0.15 34.54 11.73
CA LEU A 377 0.46 34.96 13.10
C LEU A 377 0.60 36.48 13.16
N ALA A 378 -0.08 37.13 14.11
CA ALA A 378 0.08 38.55 14.35
C ALA A 378 1.48 38.82 14.92
N ALA A 379 2.14 39.81 14.34
CA ALA A 379 3.36 40.39 14.88
C ALA A 379 3.11 41.85 15.27
N ASP A 380 3.70 42.28 16.38
CA ASP A 380 3.70 43.67 16.79
C ASP A 380 4.69 44.45 15.92
N GLU A 381 4.19 45.43 15.17
CA GLU A 381 4.98 46.26 14.26
C GLU A 381 6.10 47.02 14.97
N LYS A 382 5.94 47.36 16.25
CA LYS A 382 6.94 48.14 17.01
C LYS A 382 8.09 47.27 17.51
N THR A 383 7.76 46.08 18.03
CA THR A 383 8.75 45.18 18.64
C THR A 383 9.28 44.15 17.65
N GLN A 384 8.64 44.00 16.48
CA GLN A 384 8.95 42.97 15.48
C GLN A 384 8.89 41.55 16.06
N LYS A 385 8.00 41.34 17.04
CA LYS A 385 7.81 40.07 17.76
C LYS A 385 6.41 39.53 17.54
N LEU A 386 6.29 38.21 17.54
CA LEU A 386 5.01 37.51 17.47
C LEU A 386 4.19 37.79 18.74
N THR A 387 2.92 38.07 18.55
CA THR A 387 1.96 38.33 19.65
C THR A 387 1.35 37.06 20.22
N GLY A 388 1.49 35.93 19.52
CA GLY A 388 0.83 34.67 19.84
C GLY A 388 -0.58 34.52 19.26
N ASP A 389 -1.16 35.60 18.72
CA ASP A 389 -2.50 35.58 18.12
C ASP A 389 -2.48 35.10 16.65
N VAL A 390 -3.49 34.32 16.26
CA VAL A 390 -3.73 33.92 14.88
C VAL A 390 -4.80 34.82 14.26
N VAL A 391 -4.45 35.51 13.17
CA VAL A 391 -5.30 36.51 12.50
C VAL A 391 -6.04 35.89 11.32
N GLY A 392 -7.27 36.37 11.12
CA GLY A 392 -8.08 36.03 9.95
C GLY A 392 -8.81 34.69 10.10
N THR A 393 -9.13 34.11 8.95
CA THR A 393 -9.82 32.82 8.91
C THR A 393 -8.80 31.70 9.02
N ILE A 394 -8.93 30.86 10.04
CA ILE A 394 -8.05 29.70 10.23
C ILE A 394 -8.26 28.70 9.09
N VAL A 395 -7.16 28.24 8.51
CA VAL A 395 -7.13 27.18 7.50
C VAL A 395 -7.27 25.82 8.22
N ASN A 396 -8.49 25.51 8.62
CA ASN A 396 -8.90 24.20 9.16
C ASN A 396 -9.32 23.25 8.02
N ALA A 397 -9.78 22.05 8.37
CA ALA A 397 -10.18 21.02 7.42
C ALA A 397 -11.29 21.48 6.45
N GLU A 398 -12.31 22.15 6.97
CA GLU A 398 -13.40 22.71 6.18
C GLU A 398 -12.90 23.81 5.25
N ARG A 399 -12.03 24.70 5.76
CA ARG A 399 -11.46 25.78 4.96
C ARG A 399 -10.55 25.25 3.86
N LYS A 400 -9.76 24.19 4.09
CA LYS A 400 -8.96 23.53 3.03
C LYS A 400 -9.86 23.00 1.91
N ARG A 401 -10.96 22.31 2.26
CA ARG A 401 -11.98 21.88 1.28
C ARG A 401 -12.57 23.06 0.52
N ASP A 402 -13.00 24.11 1.22
CA ASP A 402 -13.65 25.26 0.60
C ASP A 402 -12.71 26.01 -0.33
N LEU A 403 -11.44 26.17 0.05
CA LEU A 403 -10.37 26.74 -0.79
C LEU A 403 -10.14 25.90 -2.05
N LEU A 404 -10.10 24.57 -1.94
CA LEU A 404 -10.00 23.69 -3.11
C LEU A 404 -11.16 23.91 -4.08
N LEU A 405 -12.40 23.98 -3.57
CA LEU A 405 -13.59 24.24 -4.40
C LEU A 405 -13.59 25.64 -5.01
N GLU A 406 -13.12 26.65 -4.26
CA GLU A 406 -12.95 28.04 -4.74
C GLU A 406 -11.96 28.11 -5.90
N ILE A 407 -10.79 27.46 -5.76
CA ILE A 407 -9.74 27.43 -6.80
C ILE A 407 -10.25 26.66 -8.03
N ALA A 408 -10.86 25.48 -7.84
CA ALA A 408 -11.41 24.69 -8.94
C ALA A 408 -12.46 25.49 -9.74
N ARG A 409 -13.36 26.21 -9.05
CA ARG A 409 -14.33 27.09 -9.69
C ARG A 409 -13.66 28.25 -10.42
N LYS A 410 -12.66 28.89 -9.80
CA LYS A 410 -11.93 30.02 -10.40
C LYS A 410 -11.21 29.62 -11.68
N GLU A 411 -10.61 28.44 -11.71
CA GLU A 411 -9.86 27.90 -12.85
C GLU A 411 -10.75 27.15 -13.87
N ASN A 412 -12.06 27.07 -13.62
CA ASN A 412 -13.02 26.31 -14.42
C ASN A 412 -12.57 24.85 -14.65
N VAL A 413 -12.25 24.19 -13.54
CA VAL A 413 -11.80 22.80 -13.47
C VAL A 413 -12.90 21.95 -12.82
N ALA A 414 -13.29 20.88 -13.50
CA ALA A 414 -14.19 19.86 -12.97
C ALA A 414 -13.51 19.11 -11.81
N LEU A 415 -14.28 18.78 -10.75
CA LEU A 415 -13.72 18.15 -9.54
C LEU A 415 -13.07 16.80 -9.84
N GLU A 416 -13.55 16.07 -10.83
CA GLU A 416 -12.99 14.82 -11.34
C GLU A 416 -11.55 14.97 -11.88
N GLN A 417 -11.14 16.20 -12.23
CA GLN A 417 -9.78 16.55 -12.66
C GLN A 417 -8.95 17.22 -11.55
N VAL A 418 -9.46 17.23 -10.32
CA VAL A 418 -8.75 17.74 -9.14
C VAL A 418 -8.12 16.58 -8.39
N LEU A 419 -6.83 16.71 -8.11
CA LEU A 419 -6.06 15.81 -7.26
C LEU A 419 -5.73 16.54 -5.96
N ALA A 420 -5.95 15.89 -4.81
CA ALA A 420 -5.59 16.43 -3.51
C ALA A 420 -4.65 15.46 -2.79
N VAL A 421 -3.57 15.97 -2.21
CA VAL A 421 -2.54 15.19 -1.53
C VAL A 421 -2.33 15.73 -0.12
N GLY A 422 -2.34 14.85 0.87
CA GLY A 422 -2.05 15.20 2.27
C GLY A 422 -1.75 13.96 3.11
N ASP A 423 -1.31 14.16 4.34
CA ASP A 423 -0.96 13.09 5.29
C ASP A 423 -1.88 13.04 6.51
N GLY A 424 -2.55 14.17 6.81
CA GLY A 424 -3.23 14.40 8.06
C GLY A 424 -4.75 14.22 8.02
N ALA A 425 -5.36 14.11 9.20
CA ALA A 425 -6.81 14.01 9.33
C ALA A 425 -7.53 15.34 8.95
N ASN A 426 -6.82 16.46 9.08
CA ASN A 426 -7.23 17.78 8.60
C ASN A 426 -7.40 17.82 7.06
N ASP A 427 -6.77 16.91 6.32
CA ASP A 427 -6.84 16.90 4.85
C ASP A 427 -7.96 16.02 4.30
N LEU A 428 -8.58 15.18 5.14
CA LEU A 428 -9.60 14.22 4.70
C LEU A 428 -10.78 14.88 3.99
N LEU A 429 -11.24 16.04 4.46
CA LEU A 429 -12.32 16.78 3.81
C LEU A 429 -11.90 17.36 2.45
N MET A 430 -10.66 17.82 2.33
CA MET A 430 -10.09 18.31 1.07
C MET A 430 -9.92 17.15 0.08
N MET A 431 -9.33 16.04 0.53
CA MET A 431 -9.14 14.83 -0.25
C MET A 431 -10.46 14.21 -0.71
N GLY A 432 -11.49 14.22 0.14
CA GLY A 432 -12.82 13.70 -0.21
C GLY A 432 -13.60 14.57 -1.20
N ALA A 433 -13.26 15.85 -1.34
CA ALA A 433 -13.90 16.74 -2.32
C ALA A 433 -13.20 16.72 -3.70
N ALA A 434 -11.97 16.22 -3.78
CA ALA A 434 -11.23 16.04 -5.01
C ALA A 434 -11.69 14.77 -5.76
N GLY A 435 -11.50 14.75 -7.08
CA GLY A 435 -11.75 13.56 -7.90
C GLY A 435 -10.85 12.39 -7.51
N LEU A 436 -9.64 12.69 -7.04
CA LEU A 436 -8.78 11.73 -6.35
C LEU A 436 -8.10 12.39 -5.14
N GLY A 437 -8.34 11.82 -3.96
CA GLY A 437 -7.62 12.15 -2.74
C GLY A 437 -6.54 11.10 -2.43
N VAL A 438 -5.28 11.54 -2.32
CA VAL A 438 -4.11 10.69 -2.10
C VAL A 438 -3.55 10.95 -0.71
N ALA A 439 -3.59 9.92 0.14
CA ALA A 439 -2.90 9.90 1.41
C ALA A 439 -1.43 9.55 1.20
N PHE A 440 -0.53 10.53 1.30
CA PHE A 440 0.91 10.34 1.12
C PHE A 440 1.58 10.09 2.47
N ASN A 441 2.20 8.91 2.66
CA ASN A 441 2.85 8.49 3.91
C ASN A 441 2.03 8.83 5.19
N ALA A 442 0.71 8.74 5.05
CA ALA A 442 -0.24 9.29 6.01
C ALA A 442 -0.40 8.40 7.25
N LYS A 443 -1.01 8.95 8.30
CA LYS A 443 -1.36 8.14 9.49
C LYS A 443 -2.36 7.03 9.11
N PRO A 444 -2.37 5.86 9.79
CA PRO A 444 -3.24 4.73 9.42
C PRO A 444 -4.72 5.10 9.31
N VAL A 445 -5.24 5.94 10.22
CA VAL A 445 -6.63 6.40 10.20
C VAL A 445 -6.95 7.18 8.92
N VAL A 446 -6.00 7.99 8.44
CA VAL A 446 -6.14 8.78 7.22
C VAL A 446 -6.10 7.88 6.00
N GLN A 447 -5.16 6.94 5.96
CA GLN A 447 -5.04 5.95 4.88
C GLN A 447 -6.33 5.11 4.71
N MET A 448 -7.00 4.74 5.80
CA MET A 448 -8.24 3.98 5.74
C MET A 448 -9.42 4.77 5.15
N GLN A 449 -9.37 6.10 5.20
CA GLN A 449 -10.45 6.97 4.72
C GLN A 449 -10.19 7.56 3.33
N ALA A 450 -8.93 7.77 2.96
CA ALA A 450 -8.53 8.31 1.67
C ALA A 450 -8.87 7.36 0.49
N ALA A 451 -9.02 7.95 -0.69
CA ALA A 451 -9.35 7.22 -1.92
C ALA A 451 -8.15 6.43 -2.48
N ALA A 452 -6.95 6.94 -2.28
CA ALA A 452 -5.70 6.31 -2.65
C ALA A 452 -4.68 6.46 -1.53
N ARG A 453 -3.79 5.47 -1.39
CA ARG A 453 -2.68 5.48 -0.44
C ARG A 453 -1.40 5.41 -1.25
N LEU A 454 -0.44 6.24 -0.89
CA LEU A 454 0.87 6.28 -1.51
C LEU A 454 1.91 6.20 -0.40
N ASN A 455 2.38 4.99 -0.12
CA ASN A 455 3.45 4.75 0.84
C ASN A 455 4.74 4.46 0.05
N GLY A 456 5.58 5.47 -0.05
CA GLY A 456 6.79 5.42 -0.88
C GLY A 456 7.85 6.39 -0.40
N GLU A 457 9.04 6.27 -0.97
CA GLU A 457 10.15 7.14 -0.62
C GLU A 457 10.04 8.53 -1.26
N SER A 458 9.26 8.68 -2.33
CA SER A 458 9.26 9.87 -3.17
C SER A 458 7.85 10.29 -3.55
N LEU A 459 7.60 11.60 -3.54
CA LEU A 459 6.35 12.16 -4.06
C LEU A 459 6.21 11.96 -5.57
N LEU A 460 7.32 11.67 -6.28
CA LEU A 460 7.30 11.35 -7.72
C LEU A 460 6.36 10.20 -8.08
N ASP A 461 6.16 9.28 -7.15
CA ASP A 461 5.27 8.14 -7.31
C ASP A 461 3.82 8.56 -7.61
N LEU A 462 3.45 9.80 -7.24
CA LEU A 462 2.17 10.42 -7.60
C LEU A 462 1.94 10.48 -9.12
N LEU A 463 3.01 10.69 -9.91
CA LEU A 463 2.90 10.78 -11.37
C LEU A 463 2.58 9.43 -12.01
N HIS A 464 3.00 8.32 -11.41
CA HIS A 464 2.62 6.99 -11.87
C HIS A 464 1.12 6.70 -11.66
N ILE A 465 0.49 7.28 -10.64
CA ILE A 465 -0.97 7.18 -10.43
C ILE A 465 -1.73 7.83 -11.60
N LEU A 466 -1.14 8.85 -12.23
CA LEU A 466 -1.68 9.47 -13.45
C LEU A 466 -1.47 8.60 -14.70
N GLY A 467 -0.82 7.45 -14.55
CA GLY A 467 -0.55 6.50 -15.63
C GLY A 467 0.68 6.84 -16.47
N LEU A 468 1.57 7.71 -15.98
CA LEU A 468 2.82 8.10 -16.62
C LEU A 468 3.91 7.04 -16.39
N THR A 469 4.71 6.78 -17.42
CA THR A 469 5.89 5.90 -17.33
C THR A 469 7.09 6.63 -16.74
N ALA A 470 8.10 5.90 -16.27
CA ALA A 470 9.35 6.48 -15.79
C ALA A 470 10.04 7.33 -16.86
N GLU A 471 10.02 6.92 -18.12
CA GLU A 471 10.57 7.71 -19.24
C GLU A 471 9.81 9.04 -19.41
N GLU A 472 8.47 9.02 -19.35
CA GLU A 472 7.66 10.24 -19.43
C GLU A 472 7.94 11.16 -18.24
N ILE A 473 8.10 10.60 -17.04
CA ILE A 473 8.45 11.35 -15.83
C ILE A 473 9.85 11.98 -15.98
N ASP A 474 10.83 11.25 -16.50
CA ASP A 474 12.18 11.80 -16.74
C ASP A 474 12.12 12.99 -17.70
N ILE A 475 11.36 12.89 -18.80
CA ILE A 475 11.15 14.00 -19.74
C ILE A 475 10.49 15.22 -19.07
N LEU A 476 9.54 14.98 -18.16
CA LEU A 476 8.83 16.06 -17.45
C LEU A 476 9.64 16.68 -16.31
N THR A 477 10.63 15.98 -15.80
CA THR A 477 11.40 16.40 -14.62
C THR A 477 12.79 16.96 -14.96
N GLN A 478 13.37 16.64 -16.11
CA GLN A 478 14.61 17.27 -16.63
C GLN A 478 14.40 18.73 -16.98
#